data_AF-A0A3R9YBU9-F1
#
_entry.id   AF-A0A3R9YBU9-F1
#
_cell.length_a   1.000
_cell.length_b   1.000
_cell.length_c   1.000
_cell.angle_alpha   90.00
_cell.angle_beta   90.00
_cell.angle_gamma   90.00
#
_symmetry.space_group_name_H-M   'P 1'
#
loop_
_entity.id
_entity.type
_entity.pdbx_description
1 polymer ?
#
loop_
_entity_poly.entity_id
_entity_poly.type
_entity_poly.pdbx_seq_one_letter_code
_entity_poly.pdbx_strand_id
1 'polypeptide(L)' 'MDKVYIENDEKKTTIMLPNYGNVTLIVQDGKVIRLETSITQKLK' A
#
# COMPACT_ATOMS: atom_id res chain seq x y z
N MET A 1 -9.92 2.63 8.86
CA MET A 1 -8.66 2.79 8.11
C MET A 1 -8.39 1.48 7.42
N ASP A 2 -8.48 1.49 6.09
CA ASP A 2 -8.38 0.30 5.28
C ASP A 2 -6.91 -0.14 5.14
N LYS A 3 -6.69 -1.42 4.83
CA LYS A 3 -5.36 -2.01 4.77
C LYS A 3 -5.27 -2.95 3.56
N VAL A 4 -4.08 -3.01 2.97
CA VAL A 4 -3.71 -3.98 1.94
C VAL A 4 -2.72 -4.96 2.55
N TYR A 5 -2.99 -6.25 2.32
CA TYR A 5 -2.12 -7.35 2.74
C TYR A 5 -1.48 -7.98 1.52
N ILE A 6 -0.18 -8.22 1.61
CA ILE A 6 0.58 -8.95 0.61
C ILE A 6 1.22 -10.11 1.33
N GLU A 7 0.77 -11.31 0.97
CA GLU A 7 1.24 -12.56 1.52
C GLU A 7 2.00 -13.31 0.43
N ASN A 8 3.23 -13.71 0.75
CA ASN A 8 3.95 -14.75 0.03
C ASN A 8 4.30 -15.87 1.04
N ASP A 9 4.83 -16.98 0.54
CA ASP A 9 5.09 -18.19 1.35
C ASP A 9 6.01 -17.95 2.58
N GLU A 10 6.79 -16.87 2.58
CA GLU A 10 7.77 -16.56 3.65
C GLU A 10 7.42 -15.31 4.48
N LYS A 11 6.56 -14.41 3.97
CA LYS A 11 6.40 -13.08 4.55
C LYS A 11 5.06 -12.44 4.26
N LYS A 12 4.53 -11.77 5.29
CA LYS A 12 3.34 -10.93 5.24
C LYS A 12 3.72 -9.46 5.36
N THR A 13 3.41 -8.67 4.33
CA THR A 13 3.54 -7.21 4.33
C THR A 13 2.16 -6.59 4.50
N THR A 14 2.04 -5.64 5.43
CA THR A 14 0.79 -4.91 5.67
C THR A 14 1.00 -3.43 5.39
N ILE A 15 0.14 -2.85 4.56
CA ILE A 15 0.20 -1.45 4.17
C ILE A 15 -1.10 -0.77 4.58
N MET A 16 -0.99 0.32 5.33
CA MET A 16 -2.14 1.12 5.75
C MET A 16 -2.50 2.11 4.64
N LEU A 17 -3.78 2.15 4.27
CA LEU A 17 -4.26 3.09 3.27
C LEU A 17 -4.62 4.44 3.91
N PRO A 18 -4.27 5.56 3.28
CA PRO A 18 -4.77 6.86 3.71
C PRO A 18 -6.28 6.95 3.43
N ASN A 19 -6.99 7.80 4.19
CA ASN A 19 -8.43 8.00 3.97
C ASN A 19 -8.72 8.63 2.59
N TYR A 20 -7.82 9.49 2.09
CA TYR A 20 -7.88 10.10 0.76
C TYR A 20 -6.47 10.22 0.20
N GLY A 21 -6.30 9.93 -1.08
CA GLY A 21 -5.01 9.95 -1.73
C GLY A 21 -4.80 8.76 -2.65
N ASN A 22 -3.55 8.57 -3.05
CA ASN A 22 -3.13 7.47 -3.90
C ASN A 22 -2.00 6.70 -3.21
N VAL A 23 -2.04 5.38 -3.34
CA VAL A 23 -0.95 4.49 -2.94
C VAL A 23 -0.48 3.75 -4.19
N THR A 24 0.78 3.94 -4.56
CA THR A 24 1.42 3.22 -5.66
C THR A 24 2.30 2.13 -5.08
N LEU A 25 2.10 0.91 -5.55
CA LEU A 25 2.83 -0.26 -5.10
C LEU A 25 3.48 -1.01 -6.25
N ILE A 26 4.75 -1.35 -6.08
CA ILE A 26 5.47 -2.22 -7.03
C ILE A 26 5.90 -3.48 -6.28
N VAL A 27 5.38 -4.61 -6.76
CA VAL A 27 5.68 -5.95 -6.23
C VAL A 27 6.44 -6.72 -7.30
N GLN A 28 7.58 -7.28 -6.90
CA GLN A 28 8.40 -8.14 -7.75
C GLN A 28 8.76 -9.39 -6.94
N ASP A 29 8.56 -10.58 -7.53
CA ASP A 29 8.84 -11.88 -6.90
C ASP A 29 8.20 -12.03 -5.51
N GLY A 30 6.95 -11.56 -5.37
CA GLY A 30 6.21 -11.59 -4.12
C GLY A 30 6.73 -10.63 -3.03
N LYS A 31 7.71 -9.76 -3.34
CA LYS A 31 8.27 -8.78 -2.41
C LYS A 31 7.90 -7.36 -2.85
N VAL A 32 7.53 -6.52 -1.90
CA VAL A 32 7.30 -5.09 -2.15
C VAL A 32 8.65 -4.41 -2.30
N ILE A 33 8.92 -3.85 -3.48
CA ILE A 33 10.18 -3.14 -3.77
C ILE A 33 10.00 -1.62 -3.79
N ARG A 34 8.76 -1.13 -3.93
CA ARG A 34 8.43 0.28 -3.84
C ARG A 34 7.04 0.48 -3.25
N LEU A 35 6.95 1.44 -2.34
CA LEU A 35 5.72 1.95 -1.75
C LEU A 35 5.78 3.47 -1.77
N GLU A 36 4.85 4.10 -2.47
CA GLU A 36 4.66 5.54 -2.48
C GLU A 36 3.24 5.87 -2.06
N THR A 37 3.12 6.80 -1.11
CA THR A 37 1.82 7.27 -0.62
C THR A 37 1.73 8.77 -0.82
N SER A 38 0.75 9.19 -1.61
CA SER A 38 0.39 10.60 -1.77
C SER A 38 -0.95 10.85 -1.10
N ILE A 39 -0.94 11.57 0.01
CA ILE A 39 -2.15 11.92 0.76
C ILE A 39 -2.76 13.16 0.11
N THR A 40 -4.05 13.09 -0.20
CA THR A 40 -4.81 14.25 -0.68
C THR A 40 -5.86 14.63 0.34
N GLN A 41 -6.44 15.81 0.18
CA GLN A 41 -7.62 16.22 0.94
C GLN A 41 -8.86 15.97 0.09
N LYS A 42 -9.95 15.56 0.73
CA LYS A 42 -11.26 15.52 0.08
C LYS A 42 -11.62 16.96 -0.32
N LEU A 43 -11.73 17.21 -1.62
CA LEU A 43 -12.36 18.44 -2.10
C LEU A 43 -13.82 18.42 -1.62
N LYS A 44 -14.19 19.44 -0.84
CA LYS A 44 -15.52 19.60 -0.25
C LYS A 44 -16.53 20.04 -1.29
#